data_AF-A0A4Q5YTD8-F1
#
_entry.id   AF-A0A4Q5YTD8-F1
#
_cell.length_a   1.000
_cell.length_b   1.000
_cell.length_c   1.000
_cell.angle_alpha   90.00
_cell.angle_beta   90.00
_cell.angle_gamma   90.00
#
_symmetry.space_group_name_H-M   'P 1'
#
loop_
_entity.id
_entity.type
_entity.pdbx_description
1 polymer ?
#
loop_
_entity_poly.entity_id
_entity_poly.type
_entity_poly.pdbx_seq_one_letter_code
_entity_poly.pdbx_strand_id
1 'polypeptide(L)'
;FKNMYSSWMENVRDWCISRQLWWGHRIPAFYVENEIFVARSKEEAARQASEKLGRDVSMDELRQDEDVLDTWFSSWLWPISVFDGFKDPDNEDILYYYPTNDLVTAPEILFFWVARMIMAGYEYRGEAPFRNVYLTGIVRDTQGRKMSKSLGNSPDPLDLIEKYGADGVRVGMLFSSPAGNDLLFDEKLCEQGRNFSNKIWNALRLVTGWEVVEKEEPANQIAIDWFDSVFNQTLRQIDDHFAKFRMSDALMSVYKLVWDDFCSGYLEMIKPAYQQPIDKHTYEVTLQYFEQLIRVLHPFMPFITEEIWHTLKERKPKEYLVVDKWPVPARAKADVLQQMQIVLDAVAGIRGLRNSKGMPQTKPVELVIQTAHSSAYNQGLIEEPYMIL
;
A
#
# COMPACT_ATOMS: atom_id res chain seq x y z
N PHE A 1 10.78 11.99 -15.25
CA PHE A 1 11.59 12.27 -14.05
C PHE A 1 13.09 12.12 -14.24
N LYS A 2 13.63 11.02 -14.81
CA LYS A 2 15.09 10.87 -15.04
C LYS A 2 15.73 12.05 -15.80
N ASN A 3 15.14 12.45 -16.94
CA ASN A 3 15.64 13.60 -17.71
C ASN A 3 15.59 14.92 -16.91
N MET A 4 14.56 15.10 -16.08
CA MET A 4 14.42 16.27 -15.22
C MET A 4 15.50 16.31 -14.14
N TYR A 5 15.81 15.14 -13.54
CA TYR A 5 16.94 14.98 -12.62
C TYR A 5 18.28 15.27 -13.31
N SER A 6 18.56 14.63 -14.46
CA SER A 6 19.81 14.83 -15.21
C SER A 6 20.03 16.28 -15.59
N SER A 7 19.01 16.95 -16.14
CA SER A 7 19.10 18.36 -16.52
C SER A 7 19.44 19.27 -15.34
N TRP A 8 18.91 18.97 -14.15
CA TRP A 8 19.22 19.76 -12.95
C TRP A 8 20.66 19.51 -12.47
N MET A 9 21.08 18.24 -12.41
CA MET A 9 22.44 17.89 -12.00
C MET A 9 23.51 18.47 -12.94
N GLU A 10 23.24 18.56 -14.24
CA GLU A 10 24.16 19.15 -15.23
C GLU A 10 24.29 20.68 -15.13
N ASN A 11 23.30 21.35 -14.53
CA ASN A 11 23.22 22.82 -14.48
C ASN A 11 23.23 23.35 -13.03
N VAL A 12 23.70 22.55 -12.08
CA VAL A 12 23.75 22.92 -10.66
C VAL A 12 24.66 24.14 -10.46
N ARG A 13 24.29 25.01 -9.52
CA ARG A 13 25.10 26.16 -9.07
C ARG A 13 25.46 25.98 -7.61
N ASP A 14 26.49 26.71 -7.19
CA ASP A 14 26.90 26.76 -5.79
C ASP A 14 25.71 27.03 -4.88
N TRP A 15 25.54 26.13 -3.91
CA TRP A 15 24.45 26.20 -2.95
C TRP A 15 24.84 27.13 -1.81
N CYS A 16 24.17 28.28 -1.73
CA CYS A 16 24.23 29.12 -0.54
C CYS A 16 23.57 28.40 0.64
N ILE A 17 24.37 27.92 1.59
CA ILE A 17 23.93 27.15 2.76
C ILE A 17 23.60 28.00 3.99
N SER A 18 23.97 29.28 4.01
CA SER A 18 23.70 30.16 5.16
C SER A 18 22.31 30.81 5.08
N ARG A 19 21.69 31.03 6.24
CA ARG A 19 20.37 31.64 6.38
C ARG A 19 20.36 32.59 7.59
N GLN A 20 19.86 33.80 7.39
CA GLN A 20 19.59 34.77 8.47
C GLN A 20 18.25 34.44 9.15
N LEU A 21 18.18 33.27 9.79
CA LEU A 21 17.00 32.77 10.50
C LEU A 21 17.37 32.44 11.94
N TRP A 22 16.37 32.46 12.83
CA TRP A 22 16.58 32.10 14.24
C TRP A 22 16.55 30.60 14.47
N TRP A 23 15.87 29.85 13.60
CA TRP A 23 15.70 28.40 13.73
C TRP A 23 16.55 27.66 12.70
N GLY A 24 17.50 26.88 13.19
CA GLY A 24 18.38 26.03 12.39
C GLY A 24 19.65 25.65 13.15
N HIS A 25 20.49 24.82 12.54
CA HIS A 25 21.79 24.49 13.11
C HIS A 25 22.76 25.66 12.90
N ARG A 26 23.27 26.24 13.99
CA ARG A 26 24.20 27.38 13.92
C ARG A 26 25.48 27.00 13.18
N ILE A 27 25.93 27.86 12.27
CA ILE A 27 27.13 27.59 11.47
C ILE A 27 28.35 27.52 12.39
N PRO A 28 29.21 26.48 12.28
CA PRO A 28 30.40 26.32 13.11
C PRO A 28 31.59 27.18 12.62
N ALA A 29 31.33 28.45 12.30
CA ALA A 29 32.33 29.44 11.90
C ALA A 29 32.50 30.50 12.98
N PHE A 30 33.73 30.88 13.28
CA PHE A 30 34.11 31.80 14.36
C PHE A 30 34.99 32.92 13.82
N TYR A 31 34.81 34.12 14.37
CA TYR A 31 35.45 35.34 13.92
C TYR A 31 36.27 35.95 15.06
N VAL A 32 37.50 36.39 14.75
CA VAL A 32 38.37 37.22 15.61
C VAL A 32 39.32 38.03 14.72
N GLU A 33 39.53 39.32 15.01
CA GLU A 33 40.47 40.20 14.30
C GLU A 33 40.37 40.16 12.74
N ASN A 34 39.15 40.04 12.21
CA ASN A 34 38.83 39.88 10.77
C ASN A 34 39.24 38.54 10.12
N GLU A 35 39.68 37.57 10.91
CA GLU A 35 39.94 36.20 10.49
C GLU A 35 38.75 35.29 10.78
N ILE A 36 38.60 34.24 9.97
CA ILE A 36 37.52 33.25 10.06
C ILE A 36 38.12 31.87 10.33
N PHE A 37 37.54 31.16 11.31
CA PHE A 37 37.95 29.82 11.71
C PHE A 37 36.73 28.90 11.72
N VAL A 38 36.80 27.77 11.02
CA VAL A 38 35.71 26.77 10.98
C VAL A 38 36.13 25.58 11.85
N ALA A 39 35.39 25.35 12.94
CA ALA A 39 35.77 24.37 13.94
C ALA A 39 34.57 23.72 14.62
N ARG A 40 34.72 22.50 15.13
CA ARG A 40 33.63 21.76 15.81
C ARG A 40 33.24 22.38 17.15
N SER A 41 34.12 23.16 17.76
CA SER A 41 33.88 23.83 19.04
C SER A 41 34.63 25.15 19.14
N LYS A 42 34.26 25.97 20.12
CA LYS A 42 34.89 27.28 20.37
C LYS A 42 36.33 27.13 20.85
N GLU A 43 36.63 26.06 21.59
CA GLU A 43 37.96 25.69 22.06
C GLU A 43 38.90 25.40 20.89
N GLU A 44 38.43 24.62 19.91
CA GLU A 44 39.22 24.28 18.73
C GLU A 44 39.45 25.51 17.85
N ALA A 45 38.44 26.36 17.67
CA ALA A 45 38.61 27.65 16.98
C ALA A 45 39.64 28.55 17.69
N ALA A 46 39.64 28.58 19.03
CA ALA A 46 40.57 29.41 19.80
C ALA A 46 42.02 28.96 19.59
N ARG A 47 42.26 27.64 19.62
CA ARG A 47 43.57 27.08 19.30
C ARG A 47 44.04 27.44 17.89
N GLN A 48 43.18 27.29 16.88
CA GLN A 48 43.52 27.64 15.48
C GLN A 48 43.81 29.14 15.34
N ALA A 49 43.04 29.99 16.03
CA ALA A 49 43.26 31.43 16.05
C ALA A 49 44.58 31.79 16.71
N SER A 50 44.91 31.17 17.86
CA SER A 50 46.17 31.43 18.55
C SER A 50 47.39 31.08 17.71
N GLU A 51 47.34 29.94 17.01
CA GLU A 51 48.40 29.50 16.11
C GLU A 51 48.58 30.46 14.93
N LYS A 52 47.47 30.86 14.29
CA LYS A 52 47.51 31.75 13.11
C LYS A 52 47.93 33.18 13.45
N LEU A 53 47.48 33.71 14.59
CA LEU A 53 47.72 35.08 15.02
C LEU A 53 49.02 35.24 15.84
N GLY A 54 49.64 34.14 16.26
CA GLY A 54 50.90 34.15 17.01
C GLY A 54 50.76 34.72 18.44
N ARG A 55 49.55 34.71 19.00
CA ARG A 55 49.23 35.15 20.36
C ARG A 55 48.22 34.21 20.98
N ASP A 56 48.06 34.24 22.30
CA ASP A 56 46.97 33.52 22.94
C ASP A 56 45.63 34.23 22.64
N VAL A 57 44.69 33.51 22.04
CA VAL A 57 43.32 33.94 21.75
C VAL A 57 42.40 33.15 22.66
N SER A 58 41.70 33.86 23.54
CA SER A 58 40.73 33.25 24.44
C SER A 58 39.41 32.94 23.72
N MET A 59 38.64 32.00 24.24
CA MET A 59 37.32 31.68 23.70
C MET A 59 36.36 32.88 23.72
N ASP A 60 36.50 33.81 24.66
CA ASP A 60 35.60 34.97 24.80
C ASP A 60 35.82 36.01 23.69
N GLU A 61 37.01 36.03 23.08
CA GLU A 61 37.31 36.90 21.93
C GLU A 61 36.67 36.39 20.63
N LEU A 62 36.30 35.11 20.57
CA LEU A 62 35.67 34.52 19.40
C LEU A 62 34.17 34.83 19.37
N ARG A 63 33.73 35.42 18.26
CA ARG A 63 32.32 35.56 17.90
C ARG A 63 31.93 34.45 16.92
N GLN A 64 31.04 33.54 17.29
CA GLN A 64 30.51 32.57 16.34
C GLN A 64 29.52 33.25 15.37
N ASP A 65 29.48 32.81 14.11
CA ASP A 65 28.50 33.25 13.11
C ASP A 65 27.08 33.19 13.66
N GLU A 66 26.26 34.19 13.37
CA GLU A 66 24.86 34.25 13.82
C GLU A 66 23.93 33.53 12.84
N ASP A 67 24.39 33.28 11.61
CA ASP A 67 23.64 32.53 10.62
C ASP A 67 23.46 31.06 11.02
N VAL A 68 22.37 30.49 10.52
CA VAL A 68 22.07 29.06 10.61
C VAL A 68 22.18 28.39 9.24
N LEU A 69 22.36 27.07 9.24
CA LEU A 69 22.36 26.24 8.04
C LEU A 69 20.94 26.12 7.46
N ASP A 70 20.87 26.12 6.13
CA ASP A 70 19.67 25.81 5.35
C ASP A 70 19.05 24.47 5.79
N THR A 71 17.73 24.40 5.94
CA THR A 71 17.04 23.17 6.40
C THR A 71 17.36 21.96 5.52
N TRP A 72 17.55 22.18 4.23
CA TRP A 72 17.96 21.12 3.30
C TRP A 72 19.38 20.58 3.57
N PHE A 73 20.23 21.33 4.28
CA PHE A 73 21.58 20.94 4.71
C PHE A 73 21.58 19.97 5.89
N SER A 74 20.50 19.90 6.67
CA SER A 74 20.31 18.76 7.57
C SER A 74 19.57 17.63 6.87
N SER A 75 18.49 17.93 6.14
CA SER A 75 17.64 16.89 5.53
C SER A 75 18.33 16.03 4.46
N TRP A 76 19.34 16.54 3.75
CA TRP A 76 20.10 15.74 2.77
C TRP A 76 20.98 14.66 3.43
N LEU A 77 21.24 14.74 4.73
CA LEU A 77 22.00 13.74 5.48
C LEU A 77 21.11 12.58 5.98
N TRP A 78 19.79 12.66 5.75
CA TRP A 78 18.79 11.74 6.28
C TRP A 78 19.14 10.24 6.12
N PRO A 79 19.61 9.74 4.96
CA PRO A 79 19.89 8.30 4.80
C PRO A 79 21.02 7.77 5.70
N ILE A 80 21.81 8.66 6.30
CA ILE A 80 22.97 8.33 7.13
C ILE A 80 22.72 8.73 8.59
N SER A 81 22.21 9.94 8.81
CA SER A 81 22.13 10.54 10.15
C SER A 81 21.10 9.87 11.07
N VAL A 82 20.04 9.27 10.52
CA VAL A 82 19.01 8.59 11.33
C VAL A 82 19.48 7.26 11.92
N PHE A 83 20.61 6.75 11.44
CA PHE A 83 21.24 5.51 11.88
C PHE A 83 22.62 5.78 12.50
N ASP A 84 22.85 6.98 13.05
CA ASP A 84 24.12 7.39 13.67
C ASP A 84 25.39 7.22 12.80
N GLY A 85 25.24 7.14 11.47
CA GLY A 85 26.32 6.79 10.54
C GLY A 85 27.50 7.74 10.45
N PHE A 86 27.38 8.96 10.98
CA PHE A 86 28.52 9.89 11.07
C PHE A 86 29.37 9.66 12.33
N LYS A 87 28.76 9.10 13.38
CA LYS A 87 29.42 8.82 14.65
C LYS A 87 29.96 7.40 14.68
N ASP A 88 29.19 6.44 14.16
CA ASP A 88 29.55 5.03 14.04
C ASP A 88 29.23 4.55 12.61
N PRO A 89 30.17 4.69 11.66
CA PRO A 89 29.90 4.47 10.23
C PRO A 89 29.52 3.05 9.83
N ASP A 90 29.87 2.05 10.65
CA ASP A 90 29.73 0.63 10.33
C ASP A 90 28.83 -0.11 11.34
N ASN A 91 27.93 0.61 12.00
CA ASN A 91 26.99 0.00 12.95
C ASN A 91 25.94 -0.91 12.24
N GLU A 92 25.29 -1.78 13.02
CA GLU A 92 24.35 -2.77 12.47
C GLU A 92 23.16 -2.15 11.73
N ASP A 93 22.60 -1.04 12.24
CA ASP A 93 21.44 -0.39 11.62
C ASP A 93 21.81 0.18 10.26
N ILE A 94 22.95 0.88 10.16
CA ILE A 94 23.33 1.49 8.90
C ILE A 94 23.78 0.48 7.85
N LEU A 95 24.38 -0.64 8.26
CA LEU A 95 24.69 -1.76 7.37
C LEU A 95 23.43 -2.48 6.87
N TYR A 96 22.35 -2.48 7.66
CA TYR A 96 21.08 -3.08 7.28
C TYR A 96 20.26 -2.16 6.35
N TYR A 97 20.16 -0.87 6.66
CA TYR A 97 19.25 0.07 5.98
C TYR A 97 19.87 0.86 4.83
N TYR A 98 21.19 0.81 4.64
CA TYR A 98 21.89 1.53 3.57
C TYR A 98 22.57 0.56 2.58
N PRO A 99 22.31 0.67 1.26
CA PRO A 99 21.40 1.62 0.62
C PRO A 99 19.92 1.25 0.83
N THR A 100 19.09 2.25 1.11
CA THR A 100 17.64 2.07 1.32
C THR A 100 16.97 1.53 0.05
N ASN A 101 16.04 0.59 0.18
CA ASN A 101 15.38 0.00 -0.99
C ASN A 101 14.61 1.04 -1.80
N ASP A 102 13.66 1.74 -1.15
CA ASP A 102 12.70 2.60 -1.82
C ASP A 102 12.56 3.95 -1.09
N LEU A 103 12.84 5.05 -1.80
CA LEU A 103 12.50 6.39 -1.33
C LEU A 103 11.17 6.82 -1.96
N VAL A 104 10.14 7.00 -1.15
CA VAL A 104 8.82 7.49 -1.58
C VAL A 104 8.69 8.98 -1.26
N THR A 105 8.43 9.83 -2.27
CA THR A 105 8.28 11.27 -2.05
C THR A 105 7.54 11.98 -3.18
N ALA A 106 7.33 13.29 -3.07
CA ALA A 106 6.69 14.12 -4.09
C ALA A 106 7.72 14.72 -5.07
N PRO A 107 7.34 14.95 -6.35
CA PRO A 107 8.23 15.53 -7.35
C PRO A 107 8.71 16.95 -7.01
N GLU A 108 7.96 17.68 -6.17
CA GLU A 108 8.28 19.07 -5.77
C GLU A 108 9.61 19.18 -5.01
N ILE A 109 10.04 18.12 -4.32
CA ILE A 109 11.29 18.10 -3.54
C ILE A 109 12.36 17.19 -4.15
N LEU A 110 12.21 16.80 -5.42
CA LEU A 110 13.21 16.00 -6.14
C LEU A 110 14.59 16.67 -6.11
N PHE A 111 14.65 17.99 -6.31
CA PHE A 111 15.92 18.72 -6.35
C PHE A 111 16.40 19.14 -4.96
N PHE A 112 15.48 19.55 -4.09
CA PHE A 112 15.84 20.05 -2.77
C PHE A 112 16.21 18.94 -1.78
N TRP A 113 15.68 17.74 -1.98
CA TRP A 113 15.91 16.62 -1.07
C TRP A 113 16.55 15.42 -1.74
N VAL A 114 15.90 14.82 -2.74
CA VAL A 114 16.36 13.56 -3.35
C VAL A 114 17.74 13.72 -3.97
N ALA A 115 17.93 14.73 -4.82
CA ALA A 115 19.21 14.98 -5.47
C ALA A 115 20.33 15.25 -4.46
N ARG A 116 20.03 16.00 -3.39
CA ARG A 116 21.00 16.28 -2.33
C ARG A 116 21.35 15.05 -1.51
N MET A 117 20.38 14.19 -1.18
CA MET A 117 20.68 12.90 -0.54
C MET A 117 21.60 12.04 -1.43
N ILE A 118 21.39 12.04 -2.75
CA ILE A 118 22.29 11.33 -3.67
C ILE A 118 23.71 11.90 -3.59
N MET A 119 23.86 13.22 -3.61
CA MET A 119 25.17 13.87 -3.44
C MET A 119 25.82 13.47 -2.11
N ALA A 120 25.10 13.54 -1.01
CA ALA A 120 25.60 13.16 0.31
C ALA A 120 25.98 11.68 0.40
N GLY A 121 25.21 10.79 -0.23
CA GLY A 121 25.54 9.36 -0.29
C GLY A 121 26.86 9.10 -0.98
N TYR A 122 27.06 9.68 -2.16
CA TYR A 122 28.34 9.52 -2.88
C TYR A 122 29.51 10.21 -2.15
N GLU A 123 29.29 11.38 -1.54
CA GLU A 123 30.34 12.09 -0.80
C GLU A 123 30.79 11.33 0.46
N TYR A 124 29.85 10.86 1.29
CA TYR A 124 30.17 10.31 2.60
C TYR A 124 30.25 8.78 2.63
N ARG A 125 29.70 8.08 1.65
CA ARG A 125 29.65 6.61 1.60
C ARG A 125 30.14 6.01 0.28
N GLY A 126 30.38 6.83 -0.75
CA GLY A 126 30.89 6.35 -2.04
C GLY A 126 29.88 5.57 -2.89
N GLU A 127 28.61 5.51 -2.47
CA GLU A 127 27.55 4.80 -3.19
C GLU A 127 26.20 5.55 -3.12
N ALA A 128 25.22 5.10 -3.91
CA ALA A 128 23.90 5.71 -3.92
C ALA A 128 23.14 5.42 -2.61
N PRO A 129 22.43 6.38 -2.01
CA PRO A 129 21.72 6.20 -0.75
C PRO A 129 20.45 5.33 -0.84
N PHE A 130 19.91 5.16 -2.05
CA PHE A 130 18.72 4.36 -2.29
C PHE A 130 18.73 3.70 -3.66
N ARG A 131 18.04 2.55 -3.78
CA ARG A 131 17.95 1.76 -5.02
C ARG A 131 16.86 2.29 -5.95
N ASN A 132 15.70 2.62 -5.41
CA ASN A 132 14.55 3.14 -6.15
C ASN A 132 14.08 4.49 -5.59
N VAL A 133 13.58 5.35 -6.48
CA VAL A 133 12.86 6.58 -6.11
C VAL A 133 11.46 6.51 -6.71
N TYR A 134 10.45 6.42 -5.85
CA TYR A 134 9.05 6.45 -6.24
C TYR A 134 8.47 7.84 -5.99
N LEU A 135 8.19 8.55 -7.08
CA LEU A 135 7.59 9.88 -7.01
C LEU A 135 6.07 9.77 -7.10
N THR A 136 5.37 10.15 -6.02
CA THR A 136 3.91 10.17 -5.96
C THR A 136 3.35 11.35 -6.76
N GLY A 137 2.08 11.24 -7.16
CA GLY A 137 1.32 12.40 -7.61
C GLY A 137 1.10 13.41 -6.49
N ILE A 138 0.70 14.63 -6.87
CA ILE A 138 0.22 15.63 -5.92
C ILE A 138 -1.28 15.43 -5.72
N VAL A 139 -1.74 15.49 -4.47
CA VAL A 139 -3.18 15.42 -4.18
C VAL A 139 -3.87 16.69 -4.67
N ARG A 140 -4.89 16.50 -5.50
CA ARG A 140 -5.74 17.54 -6.08
C ARG A 140 -7.18 17.33 -5.70
N ASP A 141 -7.92 18.42 -5.61
CA ASP A 141 -9.37 18.36 -5.48
C ASP A 141 -10.05 17.91 -6.79
N THR A 142 -11.37 17.72 -6.75
CA THR A 142 -12.19 17.32 -7.90
C THR A 142 -12.16 18.30 -9.08
N GLN A 143 -11.63 19.52 -8.88
CA GLN A 143 -11.43 20.52 -9.93
C GLN A 143 -9.98 20.53 -10.46
N GLY A 144 -9.11 19.63 -9.97
CA GLY A 144 -7.71 19.55 -10.36
C GLY A 144 -6.82 20.60 -9.69
N ARG A 145 -7.30 21.32 -8.67
CA ARG A 145 -6.48 22.31 -7.93
C ARG A 145 -5.68 21.59 -6.86
N LYS A 146 -4.42 22.00 -6.66
CA LYS A 146 -3.59 21.49 -5.56
C LYS A 146 -4.34 21.70 -4.24
N MET A 147 -4.38 20.66 -3.41
CA MET A 147 -4.97 20.80 -2.07
C MET A 147 -4.07 21.67 -1.18
N SER A 148 -4.66 22.66 -0.51
CA SER A 148 -3.98 23.46 0.50
C SER A 148 -4.95 23.96 1.57
N LYS A 149 -4.44 24.20 2.78
CA LYS A 149 -5.21 24.85 3.85
C LYS A 149 -5.69 26.25 3.44
N SER A 150 -4.87 27.01 2.70
CA SER A 150 -5.21 28.35 2.26
C SER A 150 -6.39 28.40 1.27
N LEU A 151 -6.57 27.35 0.47
CA LEU A 151 -7.68 27.24 -0.48
C LEU A 151 -8.94 26.62 0.16
N GLY A 152 -8.88 26.19 1.43
CA GLY A 152 -9.99 25.54 2.13
C GLY A 152 -10.42 24.21 1.50
N ASN A 153 -9.61 23.62 0.62
CA ASN A 153 -9.90 22.40 -0.13
C ASN A 153 -9.07 21.19 0.34
N SER A 154 -8.43 21.30 1.50
CA SER A 154 -7.65 20.22 2.12
C SER A 154 -8.37 19.76 3.40
N PRO A 155 -9.13 18.65 3.36
CA PRO A 155 -9.72 18.08 4.57
C PRO A 155 -8.63 17.63 5.55
N ASP A 156 -8.93 17.65 6.85
CA ASP A 156 -8.04 17.06 7.84
C ASP A 156 -8.11 15.53 7.75
N PRO A 157 -6.98 14.82 7.62
CA PRO A 157 -6.98 13.36 7.61
C PRO A 157 -7.65 12.74 8.83
N LEU A 158 -7.57 13.37 10.01
CA LEU A 158 -8.20 12.84 11.23
C LEU A 158 -9.72 12.91 11.17
N ASP A 159 -10.27 14.00 10.63
CA ASP A 159 -11.72 14.14 10.42
C ASP A 159 -12.24 13.07 9.44
N LEU A 160 -11.46 12.78 8.39
CA LEU A 160 -11.77 11.71 7.45
C LEU A 160 -11.73 10.32 8.12
N ILE A 161 -10.74 10.09 8.99
CA ILE A 161 -10.61 8.83 9.74
C ILE A 161 -11.78 8.66 10.72
N GLU A 162 -12.18 9.73 11.42
CA GLU A 162 -13.35 9.70 12.31
C GLU A 162 -14.63 9.32 11.54
N LYS A 163 -14.80 9.84 10.32
CA LYS A 163 -15.99 9.62 9.50
C LYS A 163 -16.03 8.27 8.76
N TYR A 164 -14.88 7.80 8.26
CA TYR A 164 -14.81 6.62 7.36
C TYR A 164 -13.98 5.46 7.89
N GLY A 165 -13.28 5.64 9.01
CA GLY A 165 -12.28 4.71 9.53
C GLY A 165 -10.95 4.81 8.78
N ALA A 166 -9.86 4.43 9.46
CA ALA A 166 -8.51 4.52 8.90
C ALA A 166 -8.35 3.69 7.62
N ASP A 167 -8.89 2.47 7.59
CA ASP A 167 -8.84 1.63 6.38
C ASP A 167 -9.66 2.22 5.22
N GLY A 168 -10.79 2.85 5.53
CA GLY A 168 -11.62 3.53 4.52
C GLY A 168 -10.85 4.66 3.85
N VAL A 169 -10.14 5.48 4.64
CA VAL A 169 -9.29 6.57 4.12
C VAL A 169 -8.09 6.04 3.34
N ARG A 170 -7.41 4.99 3.83
CA ARG A 170 -6.27 4.38 3.13
C ARG A 170 -6.66 3.85 1.75
N VAL A 171 -7.75 3.07 1.68
CA VAL A 171 -8.29 2.54 0.43
C VAL A 171 -8.75 3.66 -0.49
N GLY A 172 -9.46 4.66 0.04
CA GLY A 172 -9.91 5.82 -0.74
C GLY A 172 -8.76 6.57 -1.41
N MET A 173 -7.68 6.81 -0.67
CA MET A 173 -6.47 7.46 -1.20
C MET A 173 -5.74 6.60 -2.24
N LEU A 174 -5.67 5.28 -2.04
CA LEU A 174 -4.99 4.40 -2.99
C LEU A 174 -5.80 4.19 -4.27
N PHE A 175 -7.12 4.24 -4.22
CA PHE A 175 -7.96 4.25 -5.42
C PHE A 175 -7.79 5.52 -6.25
N SER A 176 -7.50 6.67 -5.63
CA SER A 176 -7.18 7.91 -6.35
C SER A 176 -5.73 7.99 -6.83
N SER A 177 -4.93 6.92 -6.67
CA SER A 177 -3.48 6.95 -6.89
C SER A 177 -2.98 6.14 -8.11
N PRO A 178 -3.42 6.43 -9.35
CA PRO A 178 -2.84 5.79 -10.53
C PRO A 178 -1.36 6.18 -10.65
N ALA A 179 -0.51 5.19 -10.99
CA ALA A 179 0.93 5.39 -11.06
C ALA A 179 1.31 6.52 -12.04
N GLY A 180 2.10 7.48 -11.56
CA GLY A 180 2.68 8.56 -12.39
C GLY A 180 1.77 9.74 -12.71
N ASN A 181 0.56 9.82 -12.15
CA ASN A 181 -0.36 10.95 -12.31
C ASN A 181 -0.65 11.63 -10.97
N ASP A 182 -1.18 12.85 -11.03
CA ASP A 182 -1.73 13.53 -9.86
C ASP A 182 -2.97 12.80 -9.32
N LEU A 183 -3.17 12.91 -8.00
CA LEU A 183 -4.16 12.14 -7.26
C LEU A 183 -5.43 12.95 -7.15
N LEU A 184 -6.46 12.62 -7.94
CA LEU A 184 -7.76 13.30 -7.86
C LEU A 184 -8.54 12.75 -6.66
N PHE A 185 -8.49 13.47 -5.55
CA PHE A 185 -9.16 13.06 -4.33
C PHE A 185 -10.63 13.50 -4.34
N ASP A 186 -11.50 12.52 -4.11
CA ASP A 186 -12.91 12.69 -3.81
C ASP A 186 -13.21 11.92 -2.52
N GLU A 187 -13.86 12.58 -1.57
CA GLU A 187 -14.25 11.98 -0.29
C GLU A 187 -15.14 10.73 -0.48
N LYS A 188 -15.87 10.63 -1.61
CA LYS A 188 -16.62 9.43 -2.00
C LYS A 188 -15.75 8.18 -2.11
N LEU A 189 -14.46 8.31 -2.39
CA LEU A 189 -13.53 7.18 -2.42
C LEU A 189 -13.27 6.64 -1.01
N CYS A 190 -13.24 7.51 0.01
CA CYS A 190 -13.18 7.09 1.41
C CYS A 190 -14.47 6.37 1.84
N GLU A 191 -15.63 6.85 1.36
CA GLU A 191 -16.90 6.15 1.54
C GLU A 191 -16.90 4.76 0.89
N GLN A 192 -16.37 4.65 -0.33
CA GLN A 192 -16.20 3.37 -1.01
C GLN A 192 -15.29 2.43 -0.20
N GLY A 193 -14.19 2.93 0.34
CA GLY A 193 -13.30 2.17 1.24
C GLY A 193 -14.02 1.67 2.50
N ARG A 194 -14.80 2.53 3.17
CA ARG A 194 -15.63 2.14 4.33
C ARG A 194 -16.66 1.07 3.96
N ASN A 195 -17.32 1.22 2.81
CA ASN A 195 -18.32 0.26 2.34
C ASN A 195 -17.67 -1.09 2.00
N PHE A 196 -16.42 -1.08 1.53
CA PHE A 196 -15.63 -2.28 1.34
C PHE A 196 -15.29 -2.98 2.66
N SER A 197 -14.88 -2.24 3.70
CA SER A 197 -14.75 -2.76 5.07
C SER A 197 -16.03 -3.48 5.52
N ASN A 198 -17.18 -2.84 5.35
CA ASN A 198 -18.48 -3.41 5.71
C ASN A 198 -18.80 -4.69 4.92
N LYS A 199 -18.46 -4.74 3.61
CA LYS A 199 -18.66 -5.93 2.78
C LYS A 199 -17.87 -7.12 3.32
N ILE A 200 -16.60 -6.92 3.67
CA ILE A 200 -15.74 -7.96 4.24
C ILE A 200 -16.27 -8.43 5.60
N TRP A 201 -16.68 -7.50 6.47
CA TRP A 201 -17.26 -7.84 7.77
C TRP A 201 -18.56 -8.63 7.63
N ASN A 202 -19.42 -8.27 6.68
CA ASN A 202 -20.64 -9.02 6.40
C ASN A 202 -20.36 -10.41 5.84
N ALA A 203 -19.32 -10.58 5.01
CA ALA A 203 -18.88 -11.89 4.54
C ALA A 203 -18.40 -12.77 5.71
N LEU A 204 -17.63 -12.19 6.65
CA LEU A 204 -17.22 -12.89 7.87
C LEU A 204 -18.45 -13.38 8.65
N ARG A 205 -19.38 -12.47 8.96
CA ARG A 205 -20.60 -12.79 9.72
C ARG A 205 -21.46 -13.87 9.06
N LEU A 206 -21.52 -13.86 7.72
CA LEU A 206 -22.23 -14.89 6.95
C LEU A 206 -21.58 -16.25 7.15
N VAL A 207 -20.27 -16.35 6.90
CA VAL A 207 -19.52 -17.61 6.98
C VAL A 207 -19.56 -18.16 8.41
N THR A 208 -19.23 -17.35 9.41
CA THR A 208 -19.21 -17.78 10.82
C THR A 208 -20.61 -18.07 11.38
N GLY A 209 -21.67 -17.69 10.67
CA GLY A 209 -23.06 -17.91 11.07
C GLY A 209 -23.67 -19.23 10.59
N TRP A 210 -22.94 -20.03 9.79
CA TRP A 210 -23.44 -21.30 9.27
C TRP A 210 -23.42 -22.41 10.32
N GLU A 211 -24.45 -23.25 10.29
CA GLU A 211 -24.44 -24.54 10.99
C GLU A 211 -23.62 -25.55 10.18
N VAL A 212 -22.72 -26.26 10.85
CA VAL A 212 -21.75 -27.16 10.21
C VAL A 212 -22.04 -28.61 10.59
N VAL A 213 -22.12 -29.49 9.59
CA VAL A 213 -22.34 -30.93 9.78
C VAL A 213 -21.33 -31.77 8.98
N GLU A 214 -21.06 -32.98 9.45
CA GLU A 214 -20.33 -33.99 8.67
C GLU A 214 -21.28 -34.55 7.60
N LYS A 215 -20.87 -34.49 6.31
CA LYS A 215 -21.58 -35.13 5.18
C LYS A 215 -20.63 -36.13 4.51
N GLU A 216 -21.18 -37.22 3.97
CA GLU A 216 -20.38 -38.31 3.39
C GLU A 216 -19.66 -37.92 2.08
N GLU A 217 -20.18 -36.96 1.31
CA GLU A 217 -19.54 -36.46 0.10
C GLU A 217 -19.43 -34.92 0.09
N PRO A 218 -18.25 -34.36 -0.29
CA PRO A 218 -18.06 -32.91 -0.35
C PRO A 218 -18.88 -32.29 -1.48
N ALA A 219 -19.88 -31.49 -1.12
CA ALA A 219 -20.89 -30.99 -2.06
C ALA A 219 -20.40 -29.86 -3.00
N ASN A 220 -19.24 -29.26 -2.73
CA ASN A 220 -18.84 -27.99 -3.36
C ASN A 220 -17.45 -28.00 -4.02
N GLN A 221 -16.93 -29.17 -4.40
CA GLN A 221 -15.54 -29.30 -4.88
C GLN A 221 -15.23 -28.41 -6.09
N ILE A 222 -16.20 -28.21 -7.00
CA ILE A 222 -15.97 -27.39 -8.20
C ILE A 222 -15.81 -25.91 -7.86
N ALA A 223 -16.64 -25.38 -6.95
CA ALA A 223 -16.51 -24.01 -6.45
C ALA A 223 -15.19 -23.81 -5.70
N ILE A 224 -14.79 -24.80 -4.90
CA ILE A 224 -13.50 -24.83 -4.19
C ILE A 224 -12.33 -24.77 -5.17
N ASP A 225 -12.31 -25.65 -6.17
CA ASP A 225 -11.25 -25.73 -7.18
C ASP A 225 -11.17 -24.47 -8.05
N TRP A 226 -12.33 -23.88 -8.35
CA TRP A 226 -12.42 -22.63 -9.09
C TRP A 226 -11.83 -21.47 -8.30
N PHE A 227 -12.28 -21.28 -7.05
CA PHE A 227 -11.81 -20.16 -6.24
C PHE A 227 -10.32 -20.29 -5.90
N ASP A 228 -9.81 -21.49 -5.64
CA ASP A 228 -8.37 -21.72 -5.50
C ASP A 228 -7.61 -21.25 -6.74
N SER A 229 -8.11 -21.60 -7.93
CA SER A 229 -7.47 -21.22 -9.19
C SER A 229 -7.52 -19.71 -9.43
N VAL A 230 -8.65 -19.07 -9.14
CA VAL A 230 -8.81 -17.60 -9.24
C VAL A 230 -7.88 -16.89 -8.27
N PHE A 231 -7.87 -17.31 -6.99
CA PHE A 231 -6.99 -16.73 -5.98
C PHE A 231 -5.52 -16.78 -6.41
N ASN A 232 -5.05 -17.96 -6.85
CA ASN A 232 -3.66 -18.14 -7.27
C ASN A 232 -3.31 -17.36 -8.54
N GLN A 233 -4.25 -17.20 -9.48
CA GLN A 233 -4.06 -16.36 -10.66
C GLN A 233 -3.96 -14.87 -10.28
N THR A 234 -4.87 -14.40 -9.42
CA THR A 234 -4.93 -13.01 -9.00
C THR A 234 -3.75 -12.63 -8.09
N LEU A 235 -3.29 -13.54 -7.23
CA LEU A 235 -2.11 -13.32 -6.39
C LEU A 235 -0.85 -13.06 -7.24
N ARG A 236 -0.66 -13.81 -8.34
CA ARG A 236 0.45 -13.55 -9.28
C ARG A 236 0.35 -12.17 -9.94
N GLN A 237 -0.87 -11.71 -10.23
CA GLN A 237 -1.08 -10.36 -10.77
C GLN A 237 -0.75 -9.30 -9.72
N ILE A 238 -1.17 -9.49 -8.48
CA ILE A 238 -0.88 -8.60 -7.36
C ILE A 238 0.63 -8.51 -7.13
N ASP A 239 1.35 -9.63 -7.14
CA ASP A 239 2.81 -9.66 -7.02
C ASP A 239 3.48 -8.87 -8.17
N ASP A 240 3.00 -9.01 -9.41
CA ASP A 240 3.48 -8.23 -10.56
C ASP A 240 3.21 -6.72 -10.40
N HIS A 241 2.04 -6.36 -9.87
CA HIS A 241 1.70 -4.96 -9.60
C HIS A 241 2.61 -4.37 -8.52
N PHE A 242 2.86 -5.09 -7.42
CA PHE A 242 3.80 -4.64 -6.38
C PHE A 242 5.22 -4.48 -6.92
N ALA A 243 5.73 -5.45 -7.69
CA ALA A 243 7.06 -5.39 -8.30
C ALA A 243 7.25 -4.17 -9.23
N LYS A 244 6.15 -3.64 -9.77
CA LYS A 244 6.13 -2.46 -10.66
C LYS A 244 5.66 -1.17 -9.98
N PHE A 245 5.54 -1.16 -8.65
CA PHE A 245 5.02 -0.02 -7.88
C PHE A 245 3.60 0.42 -8.26
N ARG A 246 2.77 -0.48 -8.81
CA ARG A 246 1.39 -0.21 -9.23
C ARG A 246 0.40 -0.50 -8.10
N MET A 247 0.52 0.26 -7.01
CA MET A 247 -0.24 0.01 -5.76
C MET A 247 -1.77 0.10 -5.94
N SER A 248 -2.24 1.04 -6.75
CA SER A 248 -3.68 1.19 -7.05
C SER A 248 -4.23 0.00 -7.83
N ASP A 249 -3.47 -0.50 -8.82
CA ASP A 249 -3.83 -1.69 -9.57
C ASP A 249 -3.84 -2.94 -8.66
N ALA A 250 -2.83 -3.09 -7.79
CA ALA A 250 -2.78 -4.19 -6.82
C ALA A 250 -4.02 -4.18 -5.91
N LEU A 251 -4.37 -3.02 -5.35
CA LEU A 251 -5.58 -2.85 -4.54
C LEU A 251 -6.85 -3.18 -5.34
N MET A 252 -6.94 -2.75 -6.60
CA MET A 252 -8.10 -3.05 -7.45
C MET A 252 -8.23 -4.56 -7.72
N SER A 253 -7.12 -5.28 -7.91
CA SER A 253 -7.14 -6.74 -8.04
C SER A 253 -7.62 -7.42 -6.76
N VAL A 254 -7.17 -6.97 -5.59
CA VAL A 254 -7.67 -7.48 -4.29
C VAL A 254 -9.14 -7.16 -4.10
N TYR A 255 -9.57 -5.94 -4.44
CA TYR A 255 -10.95 -5.51 -4.33
C TYR A 255 -11.89 -6.42 -5.13
N LYS A 256 -11.56 -6.70 -6.40
CA LYS A 256 -12.33 -7.61 -7.27
C LYS A 256 -12.31 -9.04 -6.75
N LEU A 257 -11.15 -9.53 -6.31
CA LEU A 257 -11.02 -10.87 -5.74
C LEU A 257 -11.93 -11.07 -4.53
N VAL A 258 -12.02 -10.09 -3.64
CA VAL A 258 -12.91 -10.15 -2.48
C VAL A 258 -14.38 -9.97 -2.89
N TRP A 259 -14.67 -8.97 -3.72
CA TRP A 259 -16.05 -8.56 -3.98
C TRP A 259 -16.74 -9.44 -5.02
N ASP A 260 -16.11 -9.60 -6.17
CA ASP A 260 -16.68 -10.26 -7.33
C ASP A 260 -16.46 -11.77 -7.20
N ASP A 261 -15.21 -12.19 -7.03
CA ASP A 261 -14.87 -13.62 -7.05
C ASP A 261 -15.26 -14.34 -5.76
N PHE A 262 -14.88 -13.81 -4.60
CA PHE A 262 -15.18 -14.47 -3.33
C PHE A 262 -16.63 -14.25 -2.90
N CYS A 263 -17.07 -13.00 -2.73
CA CYS A 263 -18.39 -12.74 -2.17
C CYS A 263 -19.53 -13.01 -3.15
N SER A 264 -19.39 -12.63 -4.43
CA SER A 264 -20.49 -12.73 -5.40
C SER A 264 -20.46 -14.03 -6.21
N GLY A 265 -19.28 -14.64 -6.38
CA GLY A 265 -19.11 -15.95 -7.00
C GLY A 265 -19.09 -17.07 -5.97
N TYR A 266 -17.98 -17.22 -5.25
CA TYR A 266 -17.71 -18.39 -4.41
C TYR A 266 -18.75 -18.58 -3.31
N LEU A 267 -18.97 -17.56 -2.48
CA LEU A 267 -19.90 -17.63 -1.35
C LEU A 267 -21.34 -17.90 -1.79
N GLU A 268 -21.77 -17.41 -2.95
CA GLU A 268 -23.12 -17.70 -3.46
C GLU A 268 -23.22 -19.13 -4.04
N MET A 269 -22.15 -19.68 -4.60
CA MET A 269 -22.11 -21.08 -5.05
C MET A 269 -22.14 -22.08 -3.89
N ILE A 270 -21.44 -21.80 -2.80
CA ILE A 270 -21.33 -22.73 -1.67
C ILE A 270 -22.40 -22.51 -0.59
N LYS A 271 -23.22 -21.48 -0.75
CA LYS A 271 -24.22 -21.09 0.24
C LYS A 271 -25.18 -22.24 0.47
N PRO A 272 -25.36 -22.70 1.73
CA PRO A 272 -26.37 -23.71 1.99
C PRO A 272 -27.76 -23.13 1.71
N ALA A 273 -28.69 -24.01 1.30
CA ALA A 273 -30.09 -23.64 1.18
C ALA A 273 -30.63 -23.08 2.51
N TYR A 274 -31.72 -22.31 2.45
CA TYR A 274 -32.24 -21.62 3.62
C TYR A 274 -32.46 -22.57 4.81
N GLN A 275 -31.83 -22.26 5.95
CA GLN A 275 -31.82 -23.08 7.18
C GLN A 275 -31.24 -24.50 7.02
N GLN A 276 -30.45 -24.76 5.98
CA GLN A 276 -29.71 -26.01 5.84
C GLN A 276 -28.26 -25.84 6.32
N PRO A 277 -27.64 -26.92 6.82
CA PRO A 277 -26.24 -26.89 7.23
C PRO A 277 -25.29 -27.04 6.05
N ILE A 278 -24.11 -26.43 6.18
CA ILE A 278 -22.98 -26.61 5.26
C ILE A 278 -22.15 -27.83 5.68
N ASP A 279 -21.53 -28.50 4.71
CA ASP A 279 -20.59 -29.58 5.05
C ASP A 279 -19.29 -29.00 5.65
N LYS A 280 -18.70 -29.76 6.57
CA LYS A 280 -17.49 -29.37 7.29
C LYS A 280 -16.30 -29.08 6.39
N HIS A 281 -16.09 -29.88 5.33
CA HIS A 281 -14.96 -29.71 4.43
C HIS A 281 -15.03 -28.34 3.71
N THR A 282 -16.18 -28.02 3.13
CA THR A 282 -16.40 -26.72 2.48
C THR A 282 -16.23 -25.56 3.45
N TYR A 283 -16.76 -25.70 4.68
CA TYR A 283 -16.60 -24.68 5.71
C TYR A 283 -15.13 -24.42 6.07
N GLU A 284 -14.36 -25.47 6.35
CA GLU A 284 -12.95 -25.36 6.70
C GLU A 284 -12.11 -24.74 5.58
N VAL A 285 -12.35 -25.15 4.33
CA VAL A 285 -11.69 -24.55 3.15
C VAL A 285 -12.08 -23.08 2.97
N THR A 286 -13.35 -22.74 3.21
CA THR A 286 -13.82 -21.34 3.16
C THR A 286 -13.10 -20.46 4.17
N LEU A 287 -12.90 -20.96 5.40
CA LEU A 287 -12.13 -20.23 6.42
C LEU A 287 -10.66 -20.04 6.00
N GLN A 288 -10.05 -21.03 5.36
CA GLN A 288 -8.69 -20.90 4.81
C GLN A 288 -8.62 -19.84 3.71
N TYR A 289 -9.61 -19.78 2.81
CA TYR A 289 -9.71 -18.72 1.81
C TYR A 289 -9.89 -17.35 2.45
N PHE A 290 -10.71 -17.24 3.50
CA PHE A 290 -10.87 -16.01 4.24
C PHE A 290 -9.55 -15.53 4.85
N GLU A 291 -8.77 -16.44 5.46
CA GLU A 291 -7.43 -16.14 5.98
C GLU A 291 -6.47 -15.69 4.87
N GLN A 292 -6.52 -16.31 3.69
CA GLN A 292 -5.69 -15.89 2.56
C GLN A 292 -6.08 -14.50 2.04
N LEU A 293 -7.37 -14.20 1.92
CA LEU A 293 -7.86 -12.90 1.48
C LEU A 293 -7.42 -11.77 2.41
N ILE A 294 -7.54 -11.95 3.72
CA ILE A 294 -7.13 -10.92 4.68
C ILE A 294 -5.62 -10.69 4.69
N ARG A 295 -4.78 -11.71 4.47
CA ARG A 295 -3.33 -11.54 4.28
C ARG A 295 -3.01 -10.62 3.11
N VAL A 296 -3.66 -10.87 1.97
CA VAL A 296 -3.41 -10.09 0.75
C VAL A 296 -3.98 -8.67 0.86
N LEU A 297 -5.04 -8.49 1.64
CA LEU A 297 -5.66 -7.20 1.88
C LEU A 297 -4.95 -6.36 2.96
N HIS A 298 -4.22 -6.99 3.89
CA HIS A 298 -3.62 -6.35 5.06
C HIS A 298 -2.73 -5.13 4.76
N PRO A 299 -1.88 -5.10 3.71
CA PRO A 299 -1.09 -3.92 3.37
C PRO A 299 -1.94 -2.66 3.11
N PHE A 300 -3.18 -2.87 2.66
CA PHE A 300 -4.13 -1.81 2.32
C PHE A 300 -5.02 -1.44 3.50
N MET A 301 -5.55 -2.44 4.21
CA MET A 301 -6.55 -2.29 5.28
C MET A 301 -6.10 -2.97 6.59
N PRO A 302 -5.04 -2.49 7.25
CA PRO A 302 -4.41 -3.21 8.35
C PRO A 302 -5.32 -3.41 9.58
N PHE A 303 -6.24 -2.50 9.88
CA PHE A 303 -6.99 -2.58 11.14
C PHE A 303 -8.10 -3.64 11.09
N ILE A 304 -8.98 -3.58 10.08
CA ILE A 304 -10.08 -4.54 9.96
C ILE A 304 -9.57 -5.95 9.65
N THR A 305 -8.49 -6.08 8.87
CA THR A 305 -7.93 -7.40 8.55
C THR A 305 -7.31 -8.06 9.77
N GLU A 306 -6.66 -7.30 10.65
CA GLU A 306 -6.15 -7.80 11.94
C GLU A 306 -7.31 -8.22 12.87
N GLU A 307 -8.36 -7.41 12.97
CA GLU A 307 -9.55 -7.75 13.78
C GLU A 307 -10.22 -9.05 13.29
N ILE A 308 -10.38 -9.19 11.98
CA ILE A 308 -10.94 -10.40 11.36
C ILE A 308 -10.01 -11.61 11.62
N TRP A 309 -8.70 -11.43 11.52
CA TRP A 309 -7.71 -12.50 11.74
C TRP A 309 -7.86 -13.13 13.13
N HIS A 310 -8.11 -12.31 14.15
CA HIS A 310 -8.36 -12.74 15.52
C HIS A 310 -9.80 -13.24 15.76
N THR A 311 -10.77 -12.76 14.99
CA THR A 311 -12.16 -13.24 15.07
C THR A 311 -12.33 -14.64 14.48
N LEU A 312 -11.59 -14.97 13.41
CA LEU A 312 -11.70 -16.26 12.72
C LEU A 312 -11.31 -17.45 13.60
N LYS A 313 -10.29 -17.30 14.45
CA LYS A 313 -9.88 -18.32 15.42
C LYS A 313 -9.00 -17.70 16.51
N GLU A 314 -8.96 -18.35 17.66
CA GLU A 314 -8.07 -17.97 18.76
C GLU A 314 -6.60 -18.04 18.31
N ARG A 315 -5.84 -16.97 18.61
CA ARG A 315 -4.44 -16.81 18.22
C ARG A 315 -3.57 -16.72 19.46
N LYS A 316 -2.37 -17.30 19.41
CA LYS A 316 -1.39 -17.16 20.49
C LYS A 316 -0.77 -15.75 20.46
N PRO A 317 -0.18 -15.29 21.57
CA PRO A 317 0.61 -14.07 21.56
C PRO A 317 1.65 -14.11 20.43
N LYS A 318 1.77 -12.99 19.68
CA LYS A 318 2.64 -12.83 18.50
C LYS A 318 2.19 -13.55 17.22
N GLU A 319 1.05 -14.22 17.20
CA GLU A 319 0.42 -14.71 15.96
C GLU A 319 -0.47 -13.62 15.33
N TYR A 320 0.16 -12.48 15.03
CA TYR A 320 -0.48 -11.31 14.40
C TYR A 320 -0.40 -11.40 12.89
N LEU A 321 -1.40 -10.88 12.19
CA LEU A 321 -1.42 -10.83 10.73
C LEU A 321 -0.30 -9.93 10.19
N VAL A 322 -0.01 -8.82 10.86
CA VAL A 322 1.06 -7.87 10.48
C VAL A 322 2.47 -8.49 10.41
N VAL A 323 2.72 -9.60 11.10
CA VAL A 323 3.99 -10.34 11.05
C VAL A 323 3.88 -11.69 10.34
N ASP A 324 2.72 -12.00 9.76
CA ASP A 324 2.49 -13.25 9.05
C ASP A 324 3.12 -13.24 7.65
N LYS A 325 3.24 -14.42 7.05
CA LYS A 325 3.87 -14.59 5.75
C LYS A 325 2.89 -14.26 4.61
N TRP A 326 3.39 -13.48 3.66
CA TRP A 326 2.75 -13.32 2.36
C TRP A 326 2.51 -14.69 1.70
N PRO A 327 1.32 -14.96 1.15
CA PRO A 327 1.04 -16.22 0.50
C PRO A 327 1.91 -16.44 -0.74
N VAL A 328 2.20 -17.70 -1.06
CA VAL A 328 2.93 -18.09 -2.27
C VAL A 328 1.94 -18.69 -3.26
N PRO A 329 1.81 -18.14 -4.49
CA PRO A 329 0.83 -18.62 -5.44
C PRO A 329 1.17 -20.02 -5.94
N ALA A 330 0.23 -20.95 -5.76
CA ALA A 330 0.24 -22.26 -6.39
C ALA A 330 -0.09 -22.18 -7.89
N ARG A 331 -0.16 -23.33 -8.56
CA ARG A 331 -0.53 -23.42 -9.97
C ARG A 331 -2.06 -23.43 -10.10
N ALA A 332 -2.61 -22.45 -10.81
CA ALA A 332 -4.03 -22.41 -11.14
C ALA A 332 -4.40 -23.51 -12.16
N LYS A 333 -5.60 -24.10 -12.01
CA LYS A 333 -6.17 -25.10 -12.94
C LYS A 333 -6.89 -24.39 -14.09
N ALA A 334 -6.23 -24.27 -15.24
CA ALA A 334 -6.73 -23.49 -16.37
C ALA A 334 -8.04 -24.03 -16.97
N ASP A 335 -8.21 -25.35 -16.92
CA ASP A 335 -9.43 -26.06 -17.33
C ASP A 335 -10.63 -25.69 -16.45
N VAL A 336 -10.45 -25.65 -15.13
CA VAL A 336 -11.50 -25.24 -14.18
C VAL A 336 -11.90 -23.78 -14.39
N LEU A 337 -10.92 -22.88 -14.60
CA LEU A 337 -11.18 -21.48 -14.90
C LEU A 337 -12.01 -21.31 -16.19
N GLN A 338 -11.64 -22.03 -17.25
CA GLN A 338 -12.35 -21.97 -18.53
C GLN A 338 -13.79 -22.50 -18.42
N GLN A 339 -13.98 -23.63 -17.72
CA GLN A 339 -15.30 -24.21 -17.52
C GLN A 339 -16.19 -23.29 -16.68
N MET A 340 -15.67 -22.73 -15.59
CA MET A 340 -16.46 -21.84 -14.74
C MET A 340 -16.81 -20.54 -15.46
N GLN A 341 -15.94 -20.01 -16.32
CA GLN A 341 -16.26 -18.81 -17.10
C GLN A 341 -17.52 -19.01 -17.96
N ILE A 342 -17.69 -20.19 -18.56
CA ILE A 342 -18.89 -20.53 -19.34
C ILE A 342 -20.16 -20.47 -18.47
N VAL A 343 -20.08 -20.96 -17.23
CA VAL A 343 -21.20 -20.92 -16.27
C VAL A 343 -21.51 -19.49 -15.85
N LEU A 344 -20.50 -18.70 -15.48
CA LEU A 344 -20.65 -17.30 -15.09
C LEU A 344 -21.26 -16.46 -16.22
N ASP A 345 -20.81 -16.66 -17.45
CA ASP A 345 -21.36 -15.99 -18.63
C ASP A 345 -22.82 -16.36 -18.88
N ALA A 346 -23.18 -17.64 -18.70
CA ALA A 346 -24.56 -18.10 -18.82
C ALA A 346 -25.46 -17.45 -17.73
N VAL A 347 -25.02 -17.44 -16.47
CA VAL A 347 -25.74 -16.80 -15.35
C VAL A 347 -25.91 -15.29 -15.60
N ALA A 348 -24.86 -14.60 -16.01
CA ALA A 348 -24.91 -13.18 -16.34
C ALA A 348 -25.88 -12.91 -17.50
N GLY A 349 -25.87 -13.74 -18.54
CA GLY A 349 -26.80 -13.68 -19.67
C GLY A 349 -28.25 -13.85 -19.24
N ILE A 350 -28.55 -14.83 -18.38
CA ILE A 350 -29.90 -15.08 -17.85
C ILE A 350 -30.38 -13.88 -17.01
N ARG A 351 -29.53 -13.38 -16.09
CA ARG A 351 -29.83 -12.18 -15.29
C ARG A 351 -30.10 -10.97 -16.16
N GLY A 352 -29.25 -10.74 -17.18
CA GLY A 352 -29.41 -9.65 -18.14
C GLY A 352 -30.72 -9.74 -18.92
N LEU A 353 -31.07 -10.93 -19.40
CA LEU A 353 -32.34 -11.17 -20.09
C LEU A 353 -33.53 -10.89 -19.17
N ARG A 354 -33.52 -11.42 -17.95
CA ARG A 354 -34.57 -11.17 -16.95
C ARG A 354 -34.76 -9.69 -16.70
N ASN A 355 -33.68 -8.94 -16.49
CA ASN A 355 -33.73 -7.49 -16.27
C ASN A 355 -34.30 -6.76 -17.50
N SER A 356 -33.87 -7.13 -18.71
CA SER A 356 -34.37 -6.53 -19.96
C SER A 356 -35.87 -6.77 -20.19
N LYS A 357 -36.40 -7.86 -19.62
CA LYS A 357 -37.81 -8.28 -19.73
C LYS A 357 -38.64 -7.90 -18.50
N GLY A 358 -38.05 -7.21 -17.51
CA GLY A 358 -38.72 -6.87 -16.25
C GLY A 358 -39.18 -8.10 -15.45
N MET A 359 -38.51 -9.24 -15.60
CA MET A 359 -38.87 -10.48 -14.92
C MET A 359 -38.27 -10.54 -13.51
N PRO A 360 -39.04 -10.99 -12.49
CA PRO A 360 -38.52 -11.24 -11.16
C PRO A 360 -37.43 -12.33 -11.16
N GLN A 361 -36.33 -12.12 -10.42
CA GLN A 361 -35.26 -13.11 -10.29
C GLN A 361 -35.71 -14.38 -9.55
N THR A 362 -36.76 -14.27 -8.73
CA THR A 362 -37.34 -15.37 -7.96
C THR A 362 -38.21 -16.32 -8.79
N LYS A 363 -38.55 -15.95 -10.04
CA LYS A 363 -39.40 -16.77 -10.89
C LYS A 363 -38.56 -17.86 -11.56
N PRO A 364 -38.90 -19.16 -11.38
CA PRO A 364 -38.24 -20.24 -12.10
C PRO A 364 -38.31 -20.01 -13.62
N VAL A 365 -37.22 -20.30 -14.32
CA VAL A 365 -37.14 -20.26 -15.77
C VAL A 365 -36.66 -21.60 -16.28
N GLU A 366 -37.27 -22.08 -17.36
CA GLU A 366 -36.80 -23.26 -18.05
C GLU A 366 -35.59 -22.87 -18.92
N LEU A 367 -34.46 -23.54 -18.69
CA LEU A 367 -33.23 -23.30 -19.43
C LEU A 367 -32.99 -24.46 -20.39
N VAL A 368 -32.94 -24.16 -21.69
CA VAL A 368 -32.56 -25.14 -22.71
C VAL A 368 -31.15 -24.79 -23.18
N ILE A 369 -30.20 -25.68 -22.91
CA ILE A 369 -28.80 -25.50 -23.27
C ILE A 369 -28.51 -26.26 -24.56
N GLN A 370 -28.25 -25.52 -25.64
CA GLN A 370 -27.71 -26.09 -26.88
C GLN A 370 -26.20 -25.90 -26.88
N THR A 371 -25.44 -26.99 -26.72
CA THR A 371 -23.98 -26.95 -26.59
C THR A 371 -23.30 -28.02 -27.44
N ALA A 372 -22.09 -27.70 -27.94
CA ALA A 372 -21.17 -28.67 -28.53
C ALA A 372 -20.30 -29.39 -27.48
N HIS A 373 -20.32 -28.92 -26.22
CA HIS A 373 -19.49 -29.39 -25.11
C HIS A 373 -20.37 -29.77 -23.91
N SER A 374 -21.03 -30.93 -23.99
CA SER A 374 -21.95 -31.42 -22.96
C SER A 374 -21.29 -31.67 -21.59
N SER A 375 -19.98 -31.96 -21.57
CA SER A 375 -19.23 -32.23 -20.33
C SER A 375 -19.16 -31.02 -19.39
N ALA A 376 -19.23 -29.79 -19.90
CA ALA A 376 -19.18 -28.58 -19.06
C ALA A 376 -20.47 -28.36 -18.24
N TYR A 377 -21.56 -29.01 -18.62
CA TYR A 377 -22.88 -28.84 -17.99
C TYR A 377 -23.33 -30.09 -17.24
N ASN A 378 -22.84 -31.27 -17.61
CA ASN A 378 -23.21 -32.56 -17.00
C ASN A 378 -22.50 -32.87 -15.66
N GLN A 379 -21.58 -32.02 -15.19
CA GLN A 379 -20.83 -32.23 -13.94
C GLN A 379 -21.51 -31.64 -12.69
N GLY A 380 -22.83 -31.38 -12.72
CA GLY A 380 -23.53 -30.82 -11.56
C GLY A 380 -23.28 -29.32 -11.31
N LEU A 381 -22.66 -28.62 -12.26
CA LEU A 381 -22.45 -27.16 -12.19
C LEU A 381 -23.75 -26.35 -12.31
N ILE A 382 -24.78 -26.95 -12.93
CA ILE A 382 -26.14 -26.42 -13.03
C ILE A 382 -27.07 -27.59 -12.71
N GLU A 383 -27.32 -27.84 -11.43
CA GLU A 383 -28.38 -28.77 -11.03
C GLU A 383 -29.76 -28.11 -11.19
N GLU A 384 -30.78 -28.96 -11.34
CA GLU A 384 -32.21 -28.66 -11.49
C GLU A 384 -32.75 -27.52 -10.59
N PRO A 385 -33.89 -26.90 -10.96
CA PRO A 385 -34.11 -25.45 -10.91
C PRO A 385 -34.26 -24.91 -9.49
N TYR A 386 -33.14 -24.67 -8.81
CA TYR A 386 -33.10 -23.81 -7.65
C TYR A 386 -32.32 -22.55 -8.00
N MET A 387 -33.11 -21.50 -8.25
CA MET A 387 -32.71 -20.10 -8.12
C MET A 387 -31.27 -19.82 -8.55
N ILE A 388 -31.08 -19.68 -9.87
CA ILE A 388 -30.00 -18.82 -10.38
C ILE A 388 -30.31 -17.43 -9.79
N LEU A 389 -29.71 -17.14 -8.64
CA LEU A 389 -29.64 -15.80 -8.04
C LEU A 389 -29.05 -14.86 -9.06
#